data_AF-A0A4V3J7G1-F1
#
_entry.id   AF-A0A4V3J7G1-F1
#
_cell.length_a   1.000
_cell.length_b   1.000
_cell.length_c   1.000
_cell.angle_alpha   90.00
_cell.angle_beta   90.00
_cell.angle_gamma   90.00
#
_symmetry.space_group_name_H-M   'P 1'
#
loop_
_entity.id
_entity.type
_entity.pdbx_description
1 polymer ?
#
loop_
_entity_poly.entity_id
_entity_poly.type
_entity_poly.pdbx_seq_one_letter_code
_entity_poly.pdbx_strand_id
1 'polypeptide(L)'
;MPAPDDQSHPSVLPQGRCLLGKFLNRSGSHWRSTDRDVKGDALNRGAQAGESMKQPGESMKGEPMSGDPSLLRRLNAAAALRVLRERDDITVPELAALIGVSRPTAQDLTAQLLREGRLVELRPGSGSVGRPARRFRFRAEAAHVLGVDIGAHKILVHAADLLGRTVATQRVAVTPELPGPRRLDAVREAIAGCLAQPAAAGVRPLATGVGTSGMVDAAGRVVESDSLPDWTGRDLTRELADDSHGPVVVGNDIQLATLAECTGGVSVGARDCVYLYVGNRLGIGLWLRGELHRGHHGAAGEMVAGDGWGNCYQRLLDWFAGHEGADRPTRENAARAVVTAAAAGDGGARYTLRAFAEALADSLARHVAVLDPQSVVLGGGISRAGALLSEPFAERLGALSPYAPTVQTSVLGEESTAIGAARLALEHIDHAARKSPTLQD
;
A
#
# COMPACT_ATOMS: atom_id res chain seq x y z
N MET A 1 54.18 -2.02 -43.62
CA MET A 1 54.94 -1.74 -42.38
C MET A 1 54.12 -0.77 -41.54
N PRO A 2 53.96 -1.00 -40.23
CA PRO A 2 52.79 -1.72 -39.71
C PRO A 2 51.93 -0.93 -38.69
N ALA A 3 50.76 -1.52 -38.34
CA ALA A 3 49.79 -1.16 -37.29
C ALA A 3 50.34 -1.46 -35.85
N PRO A 4 49.65 -1.23 -34.70
CA PRO A 4 48.31 -1.79 -34.36
C PRO A 4 47.37 -1.00 -33.38
N ASP A 5 46.12 -1.50 -33.27
CA ASP A 5 45.19 -1.65 -32.12
C ASP A 5 44.98 -0.55 -31.05
N ASP A 6 43.72 -0.21 -30.73
CA ASP A 6 42.96 -0.88 -29.64
C ASP A 6 41.48 -0.42 -29.57
N GLN A 7 40.68 -1.31 -28.99
CA GLN A 7 39.24 -1.37 -28.82
C GLN A 7 38.71 -0.39 -27.74
N SER A 8 37.45 0.03 -27.83
CA SER A 8 36.49 -0.10 -26.71
C SER A 8 35.11 0.49 -27.05
N HIS A 9 34.10 -0.37 -26.85
CA HIS A 9 32.67 -0.07 -26.86
C HIS A 9 32.27 0.88 -25.71
N PRO A 10 31.25 1.74 -25.86
CA PRO A 10 30.61 2.34 -24.71
C PRO A 10 29.78 1.28 -23.98
N SER A 11 30.17 1.04 -22.74
CA SER A 11 29.59 0.08 -21.81
C SER A 11 28.13 0.35 -21.51
N VAL A 12 27.32 -0.69 -21.71
CA VAL A 12 25.98 -0.84 -21.16
C VAL A 12 26.11 -0.86 -19.63
N LEU A 13 25.57 0.17 -18.96
CA LEU A 13 25.46 0.18 -17.50
C LEU A 13 24.51 -0.96 -17.06
N PRO A 14 24.91 -1.81 -16.10
CA PRO A 14 24.12 -2.97 -15.71
C PRO A 14 22.88 -2.54 -14.94
N GLN A 15 21.75 -3.16 -15.30
CA GLN A 15 20.49 -3.16 -14.57
C GLN A 15 20.74 -3.41 -13.08
N GLY A 16 20.41 -2.43 -12.25
CA GLY A 16 20.39 -2.57 -10.80
C GLY A 16 19.35 -3.60 -10.40
N ARG A 17 19.79 -4.82 -10.09
CA ARG A 17 18.99 -5.81 -9.36
C ARG A 17 18.62 -5.21 -8.00
N CYS A 18 17.35 -4.87 -7.82
CA CYS A 18 16.79 -4.57 -6.51
C CYS A 18 16.81 -5.85 -5.67
N LEU A 19 17.78 -5.97 -4.76
CA LEU A 19 17.88 -7.04 -3.78
C LEU A 19 16.88 -6.79 -2.65
N LEU A 20 15.59 -7.06 -2.87
CA LEU A 20 14.66 -7.33 -1.78
C LEU A 20 14.88 -8.78 -1.33
N GLY A 21 15.72 -8.96 -0.33
CA GLY A 21 16.02 -10.27 0.24
C GLY A 21 16.47 -10.17 1.68
N LYS A 22 15.58 -10.61 2.59
CA LYS A 22 15.80 -10.95 4.01
C LYS A 22 15.83 -9.78 5.01
N PHE A 23 14.65 -9.45 5.54
CA PHE A 23 14.53 -9.10 6.96
C PHE A 23 13.70 -10.19 7.65
N LEU A 24 14.40 -11.15 8.24
CA LEU A 24 13.83 -12.17 9.11
C LEU A 24 13.68 -11.62 10.53
N ASN A 25 12.44 -11.72 10.98
CA ASN A 25 11.90 -11.61 12.32
C ASN A 25 12.88 -12.02 13.45
N ARG A 26 13.18 -11.08 14.36
CA ARG A 26 13.66 -11.35 15.72
C ARG A 26 12.81 -10.56 16.72
N SER A 27 11.61 -11.03 17.03
CA SER A 27 10.92 -10.66 18.27
C SER A 27 10.95 -11.84 19.24
N GLY A 28 12.00 -11.89 20.04
CA GLY A 28 12.03 -12.65 21.29
C GLY A 28 12.23 -11.68 22.44
N SER A 29 11.17 -11.34 23.15
CA SER A 29 11.30 -10.68 24.46
C SER A 29 10.16 -11.13 25.38
N HIS A 30 10.59 -11.89 26.39
CA HIS A 30 9.83 -12.29 27.55
C HIS A 30 9.37 -11.04 28.33
N TRP A 31 8.07 -10.95 28.62
CA TRP A 31 7.58 -10.10 29.70
C TRP A 31 7.18 -11.01 30.87
N ARG A 32 8.01 -10.95 31.93
CA ARG A 32 7.71 -11.50 33.25
C ARG A 32 6.77 -10.53 33.96
N SER A 33 5.58 -10.99 34.34
CA SER A 33 4.72 -10.30 35.30
C SER A 33 5.30 -10.50 36.70
N THR A 34 5.60 -9.40 37.39
CA THR A 34 5.85 -9.43 38.84
C THR A 34 4.52 -9.27 39.56
N ASP A 35 4.01 -10.37 40.10
CA ASP A 35 3.03 -10.35 41.17
C ASP A 35 3.63 -9.68 42.41
N ARG A 36 2.84 -8.81 43.05
CA ARG A 36 3.14 -8.32 44.39
C ARG A 36 1.91 -8.51 45.25
N ASP A 37 2.07 -9.41 46.22
CA ASP A 37 1.16 -9.78 47.28
C ASP A 37 0.61 -8.59 48.06
N VAL A 38 -0.70 -8.61 48.33
CA VAL A 38 -1.28 -8.02 49.54
C VAL A 38 -2.23 -9.05 50.14
N LYS A 39 -1.80 -9.68 51.25
CA LYS A 39 -2.63 -10.47 52.17
C LYS A 39 -3.39 -9.53 53.10
N GLY A 40 -4.62 -9.90 53.46
CA GLY A 40 -5.35 -9.26 54.57
C GLY A 40 -6.76 -9.81 54.77
N ASP A 41 -6.82 -10.91 55.54
CA ASP A 41 -7.87 -11.32 56.48
C ASP A 41 -9.28 -11.73 56.05
N ALA A 42 -9.58 -12.97 56.46
CA ALA A 42 -10.88 -13.61 56.52
C ALA A 42 -11.69 -13.09 57.71
N LEU A 43 -13.03 -13.20 57.64
CA LEU A 43 -13.82 -13.86 58.69
C LEU A 43 -15.22 -14.23 58.20
N ASN A 44 -15.55 -15.46 58.59
CA ASN A 44 -16.69 -16.32 58.27
C ASN A 44 -17.94 -15.93 59.08
N ARG A 45 -19.16 -16.12 58.52
CA ARG A 45 -20.31 -16.77 59.21
C ARG A 45 -21.63 -16.77 58.41
N GLY A 46 -22.22 -17.96 58.31
CA GLY A 46 -23.68 -18.20 58.34
C GLY A 46 -24.36 -18.45 56.98
N ALA A 47 -25.32 -19.36 56.80
CA ALA A 47 -25.72 -20.64 57.40
C ALA A 47 -26.95 -21.13 56.61
N GLN A 48 -27.05 -22.45 56.40
CA GLN A 48 -28.28 -23.27 56.20
C GLN A 48 -29.12 -23.04 54.92
N ALA A 49 -29.33 -24.00 54.01
CA ALA A 49 -29.87 -25.39 54.07
C ALA A 49 -31.39 -25.48 53.87
N GLY A 50 -31.81 -26.32 52.90
CA GLY A 50 -33.19 -26.73 52.58
C GLY A 50 -33.55 -26.38 51.13
N GLU A 51 -34.04 -27.25 50.24
CA GLU A 51 -34.62 -28.58 50.34
C GLU A 51 -34.48 -29.35 49.02
N SER A 52 -34.63 -30.67 49.11
CA SER A 52 -34.59 -31.66 48.05
C SER A 52 -35.83 -31.60 47.15
N MET A 53 -35.66 -31.88 45.84
CA MET A 53 -36.16 -33.10 45.17
C MET A 53 -36.61 -32.87 43.71
N LYS A 54 -36.31 -33.88 42.88
CA LYS A 54 -36.84 -34.23 41.54
C LYS A 54 -36.05 -33.78 40.31
N GLN A 55 -35.32 -34.75 39.75
CA GLN A 55 -35.14 -34.86 38.30
C GLN A 55 -36.49 -35.18 37.64
N PRO A 56 -36.71 -34.67 36.43
CA PRO A 56 -36.88 -35.59 35.30
C PRO A 56 -35.95 -35.22 34.14
N GLY A 57 -35.49 -36.25 33.44
CA GLY A 57 -34.68 -36.10 32.25
C GLY A 57 -35.46 -35.47 31.11
N GLU A 58 -34.79 -34.57 30.39
CA GLU A 58 -35.04 -34.33 28.98
C GLU A 58 -33.69 -34.08 28.33
N SER A 59 -33.29 -35.04 27.49
CA SER A 59 -32.17 -34.94 26.58
C SER A 59 -32.46 -33.85 25.56
N MET A 60 -32.10 -32.60 25.87
CA MET A 60 -31.86 -31.58 24.86
C MET A 60 -30.60 -31.98 24.10
N LYS A 61 -30.77 -32.82 23.07
CA LYS A 61 -29.83 -32.85 21.94
C LYS A 61 -29.82 -31.42 21.40
N GLY A 62 -28.85 -30.62 21.81
CA GLY A 62 -28.51 -29.40 21.09
C GLY A 62 -28.26 -29.83 19.66
N GLU A 63 -29.13 -29.41 18.74
CA GLU A 63 -28.83 -29.50 17.33
C GLU A 63 -27.44 -28.88 17.14
N PRO A 64 -26.47 -29.61 16.55
CA PRO A 64 -25.23 -28.97 16.20
C PRO A 64 -25.59 -27.82 15.28
N MET A 65 -25.26 -26.60 15.69
CA MET A 65 -25.17 -25.43 14.82
C MET A 65 -24.19 -25.79 13.69
N SER A 66 -24.67 -26.53 12.69
CA SER A 66 -23.87 -26.90 11.54
C SER A 66 -23.74 -25.63 10.72
N GLY A 67 -22.61 -24.95 10.88
CA GLY A 67 -22.21 -23.90 9.97
C GLY A 67 -22.24 -24.47 8.55
N ASP A 68 -22.84 -23.73 7.63
CA ASP A 68 -22.92 -24.06 6.20
C ASP A 68 -21.57 -24.66 5.72
N PRO A 69 -21.52 -25.94 5.31
CA PRO A 69 -20.29 -26.60 4.88
C PRO A 69 -19.57 -25.85 3.75
N SER A 70 -20.30 -25.08 2.94
CA SER A 70 -19.73 -24.23 1.90
C SER A 70 -19.01 -23.01 2.51
N LEU A 71 -19.55 -22.44 3.59
CA LEU A 71 -18.93 -21.34 4.34
C LEU A 71 -17.62 -21.78 5.01
N LEU A 72 -17.63 -22.93 5.68
CA LEU A 72 -16.42 -23.47 6.32
C LEU A 72 -15.32 -23.74 5.29
N ARG A 73 -15.67 -24.29 4.12
CA ARG A 73 -14.71 -24.50 3.03
C ARG A 73 -14.13 -23.18 2.51
N ARG A 74 -14.96 -22.13 2.37
CA ARG A 74 -14.52 -20.78 1.97
C ARG A 74 -13.56 -20.17 2.98
N LEU A 75 -13.88 -20.23 4.27
CA LEU A 75 -13.03 -19.71 5.35
C LEU A 75 -11.67 -20.42 5.38
N ASN A 76 -11.67 -21.74 5.23
CA ASN A 76 -10.43 -22.52 5.19
C ASN A 76 -9.58 -22.19 3.95
N ALA A 77 -10.18 -22.02 2.78
CA ALA A 77 -9.47 -21.63 1.56
C ALA A 77 -8.86 -20.22 1.68
N ALA A 78 -9.62 -19.26 2.23
CA ALA A 78 -9.11 -17.90 2.49
C ALA A 78 -7.94 -17.90 3.50
N ALA A 79 -8.05 -18.68 4.58
CA ALA A 79 -6.97 -18.84 5.56
C ALA A 79 -5.72 -19.48 4.94
N ALA A 80 -5.89 -20.50 4.10
CA ALA A 80 -4.79 -21.15 3.39
C ALA A 80 -4.09 -20.19 2.44
N LEU A 81 -4.83 -19.42 1.63
CA LEU A 81 -4.26 -18.44 0.71
C LEU A 81 -3.48 -17.35 1.42
N ARG A 82 -3.93 -16.89 2.61
CA ARG A 82 -3.17 -15.94 3.43
C ARG A 82 -1.81 -16.51 3.82
N VAL A 83 -1.78 -17.71 4.40
CA VAL A 83 -0.53 -18.40 4.79
C VAL A 83 0.39 -18.62 3.59
N LEU A 84 -0.18 -19.01 2.45
CA LEU A 84 0.56 -19.29 1.22
C LEU A 84 1.19 -18.04 0.59
N ARG A 85 0.62 -16.85 0.80
CA ARG A 85 1.16 -15.58 0.30
C ARG A 85 2.31 -15.04 1.14
N GLU A 86 2.40 -15.45 2.40
CA GLU A 86 3.42 -15.01 3.36
C GLU A 86 4.68 -15.90 3.35
N ARG A 87 4.69 -16.97 2.55
CA ARG A 87 5.78 -17.97 2.53
C ARG A 87 6.20 -18.33 1.11
N ASP A 88 7.49 -18.61 0.94
CA ASP A 88 8.06 -19.06 -0.33
C ASP A 88 7.59 -20.47 -0.71
N ASP A 89 7.53 -21.37 0.27
CA ASP A 89 7.01 -22.73 0.11
C ASP A 89 6.36 -23.28 1.39
N ILE A 90 5.59 -24.35 1.25
CA ILE A 90 4.93 -25.04 2.35
C ILE A 90 4.68 -26.51 2.06
N THR A 91 4.68 -27.35 3.10
CA THR A 91 4.20 -28.73 3.06
C THR A 91 2.77 -28.84 3.59
N VAL A 92 2.04 -29.89 3.24
CA VAL A 92 0.66 -30.08 3.73
C VAL A 92 0.56 -30.13 5.27
N PRO A 93 1.45 -30.80 6.02
CA PRO A 93 1.42 -30.77 7.48
C PRO A 93 1.63 -29.37 8.07
N GLU A 94 2.54 -28.57 7.49
CA GLU A 94 2.77 -27.19 7.92
C GLU A 94 1.54 -26.31 7.65
N LEU A 95 0.93 -26.46 6.46
CA LEU A 95 -0.28 -25.76 6.11
C LEU A 95 -1.41 -26.09 7.10
N ALA A 96 -1.62 -27.37 7.40
CA ALA A 96 -2.62 -27.83 8.36
C ALA A 96 -2.44 -27.20 9.74
N ALA A 97 -1.19 -27.18 10.24
CA ALA A 97 -0.86 -26.61 11.54
C ALA A 97 -1.09 -25.09 11.60
N LEU A 98 -0.73 -24.36 10.54
CA LEU A 98 -0.86 -22.90 10.50
C LEU A 98 -2.30 -22.42 10.35
N ILE A 99 -3.15 -23.15 9.61
CA ILE A 99 -4.56 -22.80 9.45
C ILE A 99 -5.45 -23.41 10.55
N GLY A 100 -4.93 -24.35 11.35
CA GLY A 100 -5.67 -25.00 12.44
C GLY A 100 -6.72 -26.01 12.00
N VAL A 101 -6.47 -26.75 10.90
CA VAL A 101 -7.40 -27.78 10.38
C VAL A 101 -6.78 -29.18 10.41
N SER A 102 -7.62 -30.21 10.23
CA SER A 102 -7.16 -31.59 10.14
C SER A 102 -6.25 -31.82 8.92
N ARG A 103 -5.32 -32.78 9.01
CA ARG A 103 -4.45 -33.15 7.88
C ARG A 103 -5.22 -33.54 6.62
N PRO A 104 -6.30 -34.36 6.68
CA PRO A 104 -7.15 -34.62 5.50
C PRO A 104 -7.74 -33.34 4.89
N THR A 105 -8.25 -32.42 5.72
CA THR A 105 -8.79 -31.13 5.24
C THR A 105 -7.72 -30.32 4.50
N ALA A 106 -6.50 -30.25 5.02
CA ALA A 106 -5.40 -29.55 4.35
C ALA A 106 -4.96 -30.24 3.04
N GLN A 107 -5.04 -31.57 2.98
CA GLN A 107 -4.79 -32.33 1.74
C GLN A 107 -5.81 -31.99 0.67
N ASP A 108 -7.10 -31.98 1.02
CA ASP A 108 -8.19 -31.65 0.09
C ASP A 108 -8.08 -30.20 -0.42
N LEU A 109 -7.78 -29.25 0.47
CA LEU A 109 -7.54 -27.84 0.12
C LEU A 109 -6.35 -27.70 -0.84
N THR A 110 -5.24 -28.38 -0.54
CA THR A 110 -4.04 -28.34 -1.40
C THR A 110 -4.35 -28.93 -2.79
N ALA A 111 -5.06 -30.06 -2.84
CA ALA A 111 -5.46 -30.69 -4.10
C ALA A 111 -6.43 -29.81 -4.90
N GLN A 112 -7.35 -29.13 -4.23
CA GLN A 112 -8.24 -28.15 -4.86
C GLN A 112 -7.44 -26.98 -5.46
N LEU A 113 -6.57 -26.34 -4.68
CA LEU A 113 -5.79 -25.20 -5.14
C LEU A 113 -4.79 -25.57 -6.26
N LEU A 114 -4.29 -26.81 -6.30
CA LEU A 114 -3.51 -27.31 -7.44
C LEU A 114 -4.36 -27.46 -8.71
N ARG A 115 -5.57 -28.02 -8.60
CA ARG A 115 -6.50 -28.14 -9.74
C ARG A 115 -6.92 -26.78 -10.29
N GLU A 116 -7.11 -25.80 -9.43
CA GLU A 116 -7.40 -24.41 -9.80
C GLU A 116 -6.17 -23.65 -10.32
N GLY A 117 -4.98 -24.27 -10.29
CA GLY A 117 -3.74 -23.61 -10.69
C GLY A 117 -3.30 -22.47 -9.75
N ARG A 118 -3.77 -22.45 -8.51
CA ARG A 118 -3.36 -21.46 -7.49
C ARG A 118 -2.07 -21.86 -6.79
N LEU A 119 -1.72 -23.15 -6.87
CA LEU A 119 -0.48 -23.71 -6.36
C LEU A 119 0.33 -24.37 -7.48
N VAL A 120 1.63 -24.49 -7.25
CA VAL A 120 2.51 -25.38 -8.02
C VAL A 120 3.34 -26.22 -7.06
N GLU A 121 3.53 -27.49 -7.41
CA GLU A 121 4.40 -28.40 -6.67
C GLU A 121 5.86 -28.15 -7.04
N LEU A 122 6.72 -27.99 -6.03
CA LEU A 122 8.14 -27.81 -6.19
C LEU A 122 8.84 -29.16 -6.34
N ARG A 123 9.80 -29.23 -7.26
CA ARG A 123 10.65 -30.41 -7.39
C ARG A 123 11.54 -30.54 -6.15
N PRO A 124 11.73 -31.76 -5.61
CA PRO A 124 12.66 -31.96 -4.50
C PRO A 124 14.08 -31.53 -4.89
N GLY A 125 14.78 -30.85 -3.98
CA GLY A 125 16.21 -30.57 -4.15
C GLY A 125 17.02 -31.87 -4.20
N SER A 126 18.05 -31.92 -5.04
CA SER A 126 18.98 -33.04 -5.10
C SER A 126 19.77 -33.14 -3.78
N GLY A 127 19.52 -34.17 -2.97
CA GLY A 127 20.32 -34.43 -1.77
C GLY A 127 19.58 -34.88 -0.50
N SER A 128 18.24 -35.00 -0.49
CA SER A 128 17.54 -35.53 0.69
C SER A 128 17.58 -37.06 0.73
N VAL A 129 18.12 -37.65 1.80
CA VAL A 129 17.99 -39.09 2.09
C VAL A 129 16.57 -39.37 2.61
N GLY A 130 15.82 -40.24 1.93
CA GLY A 130 14.41 -40.56 2.21
C GLY A 130 13.45 -40.05 1.14
N ARG A 131 12.12 -40.25 1.29
CA ARG A 131 11.10 -39.64 0.41
C ARG A 131 10.88 -38.19 0.85
N PRO A 132 11.41 -37.17 0.13
CA PRO A 132 11.22 -35.78 0.52
C PRO A 132 9.74 -35.42 0.59
N ALA A 133 9.37 -34.64 1.62
CA ALA A 133 8.02 -34.11 1.74
C ALA A 133 7.71 -33.21 0.54
N ARG A 134 6.54 -33.42 -0.08
CA ARG A 134 6.06 -32.60 -1.19
C ARG A 134 5.90 -31.16 -0.72
N ARG A 135 6.51 -30.21 -1.44
CA ARG A 135 6.45 -28.78 -1.17
C ARG A 135 5.65 -28.08 -2.25
N PHE A 136 4.90 -27.07 -1.86
CA PHE A 136 4.03 -26.30 -2.73
C PHE A 136 4.32 -24.82 -2.53
N ARG A 137 4.21 -24.04 -3.59
CA ARG A 137 4.22 -22.58 -3.50
C ARG A 137 2.99 -21.98 -4.14
N PHE A 138 2.64 -20.77 -3.70
CA PHE A 138 1.64 -19.97 -4.38
C PHE A 138 2.09 -19.65 -5.81
N ARG A 139 1.19 -19.84 -6.78
CA ARG A 139 1.42 -19.49 -8.19
C ARG A 139 1.01 -18.03 -8.39
N ALA A 140 1.82 -17.12 -7.88
CA ALA A 140 1.57 -15.68 -7.95
C ALA A 140 1.42 -15.19 -9.40
N GLU A 141 2.17 -15.82 -10.30
CA GLU A 141 2.19 -15.56 -11.74
C GLU A 141 0.96 -16.10 -12.51
N ALA A 142 0.00 -16.71 -11.82
CA ALA A 142 -1.19 -17.28 -12.45
C ALA A 142 -2.09 -16.23 -13.12
N ALA A 143 -2.04 -15.00 -12.61
CA ALA A 143 -2.79 -13.87 -13.13
C ALA A 143 -2.10 -12.57 -12.71
N HIS A 144 -2.51 -11.46 -13.32
CA HIS A 144 -2.01 -10.14 -12.96
C HIS A 144 -3.14 -9.23 -12.47
N VAL A 145 -2.75 -8.09 -11.92
CA VAL A 145 -3.60 -6.91 -11.75
C VAL A 145 -2.92 -5.72 -12.41
N LEU A 146 -3.68 -4.70 -12.73
CA LEU A 146 -3.14 -3.41 -13.15
C LEU A 146 -3.31 -2.36 -12.06
N GLY A 147 -2.33 -1.48 -11.95
CA GLY A 147 -2.39 -0.26 -11.18
C GLY A 147 -2.04 0.92 -12.08
N VAL A 148 -2.97 1.85 -12.24
CA VAL A 148 -2.84 3.03 -13.11
C VAL A 148 -2.74 4.26 -12.23
N ASP A 149 -1.81 5.17 -12.50
CA ASP A 149 -1.73 6.51 -11.92
C ASP A 149 -1.97 7.52 -13.03
N ILE A 150 -3.08 8.27 -12.92
CA ILE A 150 -3.49 9.34 -13.83
C ILE A 150 -3.13 10.68 -13.15
N GLY A 151 -1.90 11.13 -13.38
CA GLY A 151 -1.40 12.40 -12.88
C GLY A 151 -1.47 13.53 -13.92
N ALA A 152 -1.21 14.76 -13.47
CA ALA A 152 -1.17 15.95 -14.34
C ALA A 152 -0.03 15.89 -15.38
N HIS A 153 1.14 15.36 -14.99
CA HIS A 153 2.37 15.35 -15.81
C HIS A 153 2.76 13.96 -16.33
N LYS A 154 2.11 12.91 -15.85
CA LYS A 154 2.40 11.54 -16.27
C LYS A 154 1.19 10.64 -16.15
N ILE A 155 1.18 9.60 -16.96
CA ILE A 155 0.43 8.38 -16.72
C ILE A 155 1.43 7.27 -16.46
N LEU A 156 1.21 6.49 -15.42
CA LEU A 156 2.05 5.35 -15.06
C LEU A 156 1.18 4.12 -14.84
N VAL A 157 1.51 3.02 -15.51
CA VAL A 157 0.80 1.74 -15.38
C VAL A 157 1.77 0.69 -14.86
N HIS A 158 1.39 0.01 -13.80
CA HIS A 158 2.07 -1.18 -13.27
C HIS A 158 1.19 -2.41 -13.51
N ALA A 159 1.75 -3.43 -14.15
CA ALA A 159 1.22 -4.78 -14.07
C ALA A 159 1.91 -5.50 -12.91
N ALA A 160 1.14 -6.10 -12.02
CA ALA A 160 1.66 -6.83 -10.86
C ALA A 160 1.06 -8.23 -10.76
N ASP A 161 1.83 -9.17 -10.20
CA ASP A 161 1.37 -10.53 -9.91
C ASP A 161 0.45 -10.58 -8.68
N LEU A 162 -0.06 -11.78 -8.33
CA LEU A 162 -0.98 -11.95 -7.20
C LEU A 162 -0.32 -11.79 -5.81
N LEU A 163 0.99 -11.55 -5.74
CA LEU A 163 1.70 -11.08 -4.53
C LEU A 163 1.94 -9.57 -4.57
N GLY A 164 1.53 -8.91 -5.65
CA GLY A 164 1.73 -7.49 -5.93
C GLY A 164 3.16 -7.14 -6.29
N ARG A 165 3.93 -8.10 -6.84
CA ARG A 165 5.26 -7.84 -7.40
C ARG A 165 5.10 -7.33 -8.82
N THR A 166 5.76 -6.21 -9.14
CA THR A 166 5.73 -5.63 -10.48
C THR A 166 6.33 -6.58 -11.52
N VAL A 167 5.58 -6.80 -12.60
CA VAL A 167 5.95 -7.62 -13.77
C VAL A 167 6.32 -6.73 -14.95
N ALA A 168 5.57 -5.64 -15.16
CA ALA A 168 5.82 -4.67 -16.21
C ALA A 168 5.40 -3.27 -15.74
N THR A 169 6.05 -2.25 -16.31
CA THR A 169 5.72 -0.85 -16.08
C THR A 169 5.69 -0.12 -17.41
N GLN A 170 4.70 0.75 -17.60
CA GLN A 170 4.63 1.64 -18.77
C GLN A 170 4.40 3.06 -18.30
N ARG A 171 5.17 4.01 -18.85
CA ARG A 171 5.06 5.44 -18.53
C ARG A 171 4.80 6.25 -19.79
N VAL A 172 3.84 7.15 -19.71
CA VAL A 172 3.54 8.14 -20.76
C VAL A 172 3.62 9.53 -20.15
N ALA A 173 4.40 10.43 -20.75
CA ALA A 173 4.45 11.82 -20.34
C ALA A 173 3.22 12.58 -20.89
N VAL A 174 2.59 13.40 -20.04
CA VAL A 174 1.45 14.24 -20.42
C VAL A 174 1.64 15.63 -19.81
N THR A 175 0.85 16.62 -20.24
CA THR A 175 0.89 17.96 -19.64
C THR A 175 -0.42 18.25 -18.90
N PRO A 176 -0.44 19.18 -17.92
CA PRO A 176 -1.68 19.56 -17.23
C PRO A 176 -2.80 20.02 -18.17
N GLU A 177 -2.44 20.64 -19.30
CA GLU A 177 -3.36 21.19 -20.30
C GLU A 177 -3.95 20.13 -21.23
N LEU A 178 -3.48 18.88 -21.16
CA LEU A 178 -3.98 17.80 -22.00
C LEU A 178 -5.46 17.52 -21.68
N PRO A 179 -6.39 17.68 -22.64
CA PRO A 179 -7.82 17.56 -22.38
C PRO A 179 -8.25 16.17 -21.92
N GLY A 180 -9.33 16.13 -21.12
CA GLY A 180 -10.08 14.95 -20.68
C GLY A 180 -9.96 13.71 -21.58
N PRO A 181 -10.61 13.72 -22.75
CA PRO A 181 -10.66 12.57 -23.64
C PRO A 181 -9.28 12.12 -24.14
N ARG A 182 -8.39 13.07 -24.44
CA ARG A 182 -7.04 12.76 -24.94
C ARG A 182 -6.15 12.14 -23.86
N ARG A 183 -6.31 12.55 -22.61
CA ARG A 183 -5.61 11.91 -21.49
C ARG A 183 -6.14 10.49 -21.24
N LEU A 184 -7.44 10.21 -21.44
CA LEU A 184 -7.96 8.84 -21.43
C LEU A 184 -7.39 7.98 -22.56
N ASP A 185 -7.26 8.52 -23.76
CA ASP A 185 -6.60 7.80 -24.86
C ASP A 185 -5.15 7.43 -24.51
N ALA A 186 -4.41 8.34 -23.87
CA ALA A 186 -3.07 8.07 -23.38
C ALA A 186 -3.05 7.01 -22.24
N VAL A 187 -4.11 6.94 -21.41
CA VAL A 187 -4.27 5.86 -20.41
C VAL A 187 -4.44 4.52 -21.10
N ARG A 188 -5.31 4.45 -22.12
CA ARG A 188 -5.53 3.21 -22.90
C ARG A 188 -4.25 2.75 -23.60
N GLU A 189 -3.50 3.67 -24.20
CA GLU A 189 -2.20 3.38 -24.79
C GLU A 189 -1.22 2.83 -23.77
N ALA A 190 -1.15 3.44 -22.58
CA ALA A 190 -0.27 2.99 -21.50
C ALA A 190 -0.66 1.60 -20.98
N ILE A 191 -1.96 1.31 -20.84
CA ILE A 191 -2.47 -0.01 -20.45
C ILE A 191 -2.10 -1.05 -21.50
N ALA A 192 -2.38 -0.78 -22.78
CA ALA A 192 -2.06 -1.69 -23.87
C ALA A 192 -0.55 -1.97 -23.96
N GLY A 193 0.29 -0.93 -23.81
CA GLY A 193 1.74 -1.07 -23.77
C GLY A 193 2.24 -1.92 -22.59
N CYS A 194 1.66 -1.72 -21.40
CA CYS A 194 2.02 -2.50 -20.21
C CYS A 194 1.62 -3.99 -20.35
N LEU A 195 0.50 -4.26 -21.03
CA LEU A 195 -0.03 -5.61 -21.24
C LEU A 195 0.62 -6.39 -22.38
N ALA A 196 1.40 -5.75 -23.26
CA ALA A 196 1.94 -6.41 -24.45
C ALA A 196 2.74 -7.68 -24.13
N GLN A 197 3.63 -7.63 -23.12
CA GLN A 197 4.41 -8.81 -22.69
C GLN A 197 3.56 -9.85 -21.91
N PRO A 198 2.79 -9.47 -20.86
CA PRO A 198 1.89 -10.41 -20.18
C PRO A 198 0.88 -11.12 -21.10
N ALA A 199 0.29 -10.39 -22.04
CA ALA A 199 -0.72 -10.93 -22.94
C ALA A 199 -0.12 -11.95 -23.91
N ALA A 200 1.11 -11.73 -24.38
CA ALA A 200 1.87 -12.70 -25.18
C ALA A 200 2.16 -13.99 -24.40
N ALA A 201 2.28 -13.93 -23.07
CA ALA A 201 2.39 -15.09 -22.19
C ALA A 201 1.02 -15.72 -21.82
N GLY A 202 -0.08 -15.22 -22.39
CA GLY A 202 -1.44 -15.72 -22.13
C GLY A 202 -2.02 -15.31 -20.77
N VAL A 203 -1.39 -14.37 -20.05
CA VAL A 203 -1.85 -13.90 -18.74
C VAL A 203 -2.73 -12.66 -18.91
N ARG A 204 -3.88 -12.63 -18.24
CA ARG A 204 -4.82 -11.49 -18.24
C ARG A 204 -4.90 -10.85 -16.85
N PRO A 205 -5.13 -9.52 -16.78
CA PRO A 205 -5.49 -8.87 -15.52
C PRO A 205 -6.82 -9.39 -14.98
N LEU A 206 -6.92 -9.59 -13.68
CA LEU A 206 -8.18 -9.91 -12.99
C LEU A 206 -8.94 -8.66 -12.52
N ALA A 207 -8.25 -7.53 -12.38
CA ALA A 207 -8.81 -6.25 -11.99
C ALA A 207 -7.82 -5.13 -12.32
N THR A 208 -8.34 -3.92 -12.46
CA THR A 208 -7.56 -2.70 -12.68
C THR A 208 -7.89 -1.69 -11.59
N GLY A 209 -6.86 -1.27 -10.86
CA GLY A 209 -6.94 -0.15 -9.96
C GLY A 209 -6.52 1.13 -10.66
N VAL A 210 -7.23 2.22 -10.40
CA VAL A 210 -6.98 3.53 -11.00
C VAL A 210 -6.84 4.57 -9.91
N GLY A 211 -5.66 5.15 -9.82
CA GLY A 211 -5.37 6.34 -9.03
C GLY A 211 -5.53 7.59 -9.86
N THR A 212 -6.20 8.58 -9.28
CA THR A 212 -6.38 9.88 -9.92
C THR A 212 -6.32 11.00 -8.89
N SER A 213 -5.99 12.20 -9.35
CA SER A 213 -6.08 13.40 -8.52
C SER A 213 -7.53 13.83 -8.36
N GLY A 214 -7.93 14.14 -7.13
CA GLY A 214 -9.27 14.61 -6.80
C GLY A 214 -10.00 13.69 -5.84
N MET A 215 -11.15 14.13 -5.37
CA MET A 215 -12.05 13.31 -4.54
C MET A 215 -12.75 12.28 -5.42
N VAL A 216 -12.77 11.02 -4.98
CA VAL A 216 -13.39 9.90 -5.69
C VAL A 216 -14.47 9.29 -4.82
N ASP A 217 -15.67 9.14 -5.35
CA ASP A 217 -16.78 8.49 -4.64
C ASP A 217 -16.67 6.95 -4.66
N ALA A 218 -17.56 6.27 -3.95
CA ALA A 218 -17.56 4.81 -3.87
C ALA A 218 -17.86 4.11 -5.22
N ALA A 219 -18.43 4.81 -6.20
CA ALA A 219 -18.71 4.28 -7.53
C ALA A 219 -17.55 4.48 -8.51
N GLY A 220 -16.51 5.23 -8.12
CA GLY A 220 -15.35 5.54 -8.95
C GLY A 220 -15.54 6.80 -9.81
N ARG A 221 -16.50 7.66 -9.46
CA ARG A 221 -16.65 8.99 -10.07
C ARG A 221 -15.75 9.99 -9.38
N VAL A 222 -15.11 10.85 -10.17
CA VAL A 222 -14.34 11.98 -9.67
C VAL A 222 -15.32 13.10 -9.30
N VAL A 223 -15.45 13.38 -8.01
CA VAL A 223 -16.37 14.39 -7.46
C VAL A 223 -15.84 15.79 -7.72
N GLU A 224 -14.53 15.99 -7.55
CA GLU A 224 -13.86 17.28 -7.69
C GLU A 224 -12.36 17.06 -7.90
N SER A 225 -11.72 17.84 -8.79
CA SER A 225 -10.28 17.79 -9.00
C SER A 225 -9.72 19.16 -9.40
N ASP A 226 -8.88 19.73 -8.53
CA ASP A 226 -8.18 20.99 -8.82
C ASP A 226 -7.06 20.82 -9.85
N SER A 227 -6.36 19.68 -9.80
CA SER A 227 -5.20 19.43 -10.67
C SER A 227 -5.62 19.07 -12.09
N LEU A 228 -6.85 18.57 -12.26
CA LEU A 228 -7.44 18.19 -13.54
C LEU A 228 -8.91 18.68 -13.56
N PRO A 229 -9.19 19.96 -13.84
CA PRO A 229 -10.56 20.47 -13.80
C PRO A 229 -11.54 19.69 -14.69
N ASP A 230 -11.11 19.30 -15.90
CA ASP A 230 -11.88 18.50 -16.87
C ASP A 230 -12.13 17.04 -16.45
N TRP A 231 -11.60 16.61 -15.30
CA TRP A 231 -11.86 15.32 -14.67
C TRP A 231 -13.12 15.33 -13.81
N THR A 232 -13.53 16.50 -13.33
CA THR A 232 -14.69 16.64 -12.43
C THR A 232 -15.96 16.09 -13.10
N GLY A 233 -16.64 15.17 -12.41
CA GLY A 233 -17.85 14.49 -12.87
C GLY A 233 -17.62 13.24 -13.73
N ARG A 234 -16.37 12.90 -14.11
CA ARG A 234 -16.08 11.70 -14.92
C ARG A 234 -16.23 10.41 -14.14
N ASP A 235 -16.73 9.39 -14.81
CA ASP A 235 -16.94 8.05 -14.25
C ASP A 235 -15.83 7.14 -14.75
N LEU A 236 -14.70 7.12 -14.05
CA LEU A 236 -13.50 6.42 -14.52
C LEU A 236 -13.70 4.90 -14.51
N THR A 237 -14.51 4.38 -13.58
CA THR A 237 -14.90 2.96 -13.58
C THR A 237 -15.60 2.59 -14.89
N ARG A 238 -16.57 3.40 -15.33
CA ARG A 238 -17.29 3.15 -16.58
C ARG A 238 -16.44 3.44 -17.83
N GLU A 239 -15.71 4.54 -17.84
CA GLU A 239 -14.95 5.00 -19.01
C GLU A 239 -13.76 4.09 -19.37
N LEU A 240 -13.26 3.30 -18.41
CA LEU A 240 -12.14 2.37 -18.57
C LEU A 240 -12.55 0.89 -18.51
N ALA A 241 -13.85 0.57 -18.38
CA ALA A 241 -14.32 -0.80 -18.20
C ALA A 241 -13.90 -1.74 -19.35
N ASP A 242 -14.07 -1.27 -20.60
CA ASP A 242 -13.81 -2.08 -21.80
C ASP A 242 -12.31 -2.33 -22.03
N ASP A 243 -11.45 -1.41 -21.56
CA ASP A 243 -10.00 -1.45 -21.76
C ASP A 243 -9.27 -2.29 -20.67
N SER A 244 -9.92 -2.51 -19.53
CA SER A 244 -9.28 -2.99 -18.30
C SER A 244 -9.29 -4.52 -18.13
N HIS A 245 -9.95 -5.24 -19.05
CA HIS A 245 -10.09 -6.71 -19.06
C HIS A 245 -10.59 -7.34 -17.73
N GLY A 246 -11.24 -6.55 -16.88
CA GLY A 246 -11.71 -6.92 -15.55
C GLY A 246 -12.32 -5.72 -14.81
N PRO A 247 -12.85 -5.89 -13.59
CA PRO A 247 -13.42 -4.80 -12.79
C PRO A 247 -12.42 -3.66 -12.57
N VAL A 248 -12.93 -2.44 -12.67
CA VAL A 248 -12.18 -1.20 -12.43
C VAL A 248 -12.55 -0.63 -11.07
N VAL A 249 -11.54 -0.44 -10.23
CA VAL A 249 -11.68 0.23 -8.93
C VAL A 249 -10.86 1.51 -8.91
N VAL A 250 -11.46 2.61 -8.47
CA VAL A 250 -10.85 3.93 -8.54
C VAL A 250 -10.61 4.46 -7.13
N GLY A 251 -9.49 5.15 -6.93
CA GLY A 251 -9.15 5.78 -5.67
C GLY A 251 -8.40 7.09 -5.86
N ASN A 252 -8.41 7.90 -4.81
CA ASN A 252 -7.58 9.10 -4.74
C ASN A 252 -6.09 8.71 -4.69
N ASP A 253 -5.26 9.42 -5.45
CA ASP A 253 -3.83 9.17 -5.57
C ASP A 253 -3.06 9.16 -4.24
N ILE A 254 -3.33 10.10 -3.33
CA ILE A 254 -2.68 10.17 -2.01
C ILE A 254 -3.10 9.01 -1.12
N GLN A 255 -4.38 8.66 -1.14
CA GLN A 255 -4.88 7.49 -0.41
C GLN A 255 -4.25 6.19 -0.94
N LEU A 256 -4.06 6.08 -2.25
CA LEU A 256 -3.39 4.94 -2.86
C LEU A 256 -1.89 4.91 -2.55
N ALA A 257 -1.21 6.06 -2.58
CA ALA A 257 0.18 6.16 -2.14
C ALA A 257 0.34 5.72 -0.67
N THR A 258 -0.62 6.08 0.18
CA THR A 258 -0.68 5.63 1.59
C THR A 258 -0.83 4.12 1.68
N LEU A 259 -1.75 3.54 0.90
CA LEU A 259 -1.95 2.09 0.82
C LEU A 259 -0.66 1.37 0.38
N ALA A 260 0.04 1.92 -0.61
CA ALA A 260 1.31 1.35 -1.08
C ALA A 260 2.38 1.33 0.02
N GLU A 261 2.57 2.45 0.73
CA GLU A 261 3.59 2.56 1.77
C GLU A 261 3.29 1.67 2.99
N CYS A 262 2.02 1.53 3.37
CA CYS A 262 1.63 0.74 4.55
C CYS A 262 1.56 -0.77 4.26
N THR A 263 1.45 -1.18 2.99
CA THR A 263 1.36 -2.61 2.61
C THR A 263 2.64 -3.16 1.98
N GLY A 264 3.49 -2.31 1.42
CA GLY A 264 4.74 -2.75 0.78
C GLY A 264 5.90 -1.76 0.83
N GLY A 265 5.76 -0.61 1.50
CA GLY A 265 6.80 0.41 1.61
C GLY A 265 7.37 0.57 3.02
N VAL A 266 7.70 1.79 3.42
CA VAL A 266 8.46 2.05 4.66
C VAL A 266 7.64 1.86 5.94
N SER A 267 6.31 1.78 5.84
CA SER A 267 5.40 1.68 6.98
C SER A 267 4.69 0.34 7.07
N VAL A 268 5.25 -0.70 6.45
CA VAL A 268 4.79 -2.09 6.65
C VAL A 268 4.82 -2.45 8.13
N GLY A 269 3.67 -2.94 8.62
CA GLY A 269 3.48 -3.33 10.02
C GLY A 269 2.99 -2.21 10.94
N ALA A 270 2.94 -0.96 10.47
CA ALA A 270 2.29 0.11 11.21
C ALA A 270 0.77 -0.09 11.24
N ARG A 271 0.15 0.16 12.40
CA ARG A 271 -1.30 0.17 12.57
C ARG A 271 -1.87 1.56 12.33
N ASP A 272 -1.16 2.59 12.79
CA ASP A 272 -1.61 3.98 12.71
C ASP A 272 -0.49 4.83 12.12
N CYS A 273 -0.71 5.33 10.91
CA CYS A 273 0.27 6.07 10.11
C CYS A 273 -0.39 7.20 9.34
N VAL A 274 0.31 8.33 9.22
CA VAL A 274 -0.09 9.46 8.39
C VAL A 274 0.89 9.60 7.23
N TYR A 275 0.39 9.52 5.99
CA TYR A 275 1.17 9.86 4.81
C TYR A 275 0.95 11.33 4.46
N LEU A 276 2.01 12.13 4.48
CA LEU A 276 2.01 13.52 4.04
C LEU A 276 2.63 13.62 2.66
N TYR A 277 1.81 13.86 1.64
CA TYR A 277 2.27 14.14 0.29
C TYR A 277 2.78 15.58 0.18
N VAL A 278 4.03 15.76 -0.22
CA VAL A 278 4.69 17.05 -0.41
C VAL A 278 5.16 17.18 -1.87
N GLY A 279 4.31 17.74 -2.72
CA GLY A 279 4.59 17.95 -4.16
C GLY A 279 4.21 19.34 -4.63
N ASN A 280 3.66 19.45 -5.85
CA ASN A 280 3.03 20.71 -6.33
C ASN A 280 1.79 21.09 -5.51
N ARG A 281 1.21 20.11 -4.82
CA ARG A 281 0.17 20.27 -3.81
C ARG A 281 0.56 19.50 -2.55
N LEU A 282 -0.18 19.77 -1.50
CA LEU A 282 -0.15 19.00 -0.27
C LEU A 282 -1.36 18.08 -0.23
N GLY A 283 -1.26 17.02 0.55
CA GLY A 283 -2.42 16.25 0.96
C GLY A 283 -2.04 15.16 1.94
N ILE A 284 -3.02 14.65 2.66
CA ILE A 284 -2.85 13.68 3.72
C ILE A 284 -3.60 12.41 3.37
N GLY A 285 -2.95 11.26 3.56
CA GLY A 285 -3.61 9.98 3.61
C GLY A 285 -3.48 9.36 4.99
N LEU A 286 -4.54 8.68 5.42
CA LEU A 286 -4.69 8.18 6.77
C LEU A 286 -4.74 6.65 6.74
N TRP A 287 -3.84 6.02 7.47
CA TRP A 287 -3.86 4.59 7.73
C TRP A 287 -4.12 4.38 9.21
N LEU A 288 -5.30 3.85 9.57
CA LEU A 288 -5.73 3.74 10.95
C LEU A 288 -6.16 2.31 11.24
N ARG A 289 -5.73 1.77 12.38
CA ARG A 289 -6.00 0.39 12.83
C ARG A 289 -5.60 -0.69 11.83
N GLY A 290 -4.64 -0.42 10.95
CA GLY A 290 -4.18 -1.36 9.92
C GLY A 290 -5.00 -1.32 8.62
N GLU A 291 -5.77 -0.25 8.40
CA GLU A 291 -6.59 -0.09 7.19
C GLU A 291 -6.54 1.35 6.68
N LEU A 292 -6.74 1.53 5.38
CA LEU A 292 -6.85 2.84 4.75
C LEU A 292 -8.15 3.53 5.21
N HIS A 293 -8.02 4.67 5.91
CA HIS A 293 -9.15 5.46 6.37
C HIS A 293 -9.55 6.51 5.34
N ARG A 294 -10.63 6.24 4.61
CA ARG A 294 -11.17 7.13 3.56
C ARG A 294 -12.18 8.17 4.06
N GLY A 295 -12.73 7.98 5.26
CA GLY A 295 -13.87 8.75 5.76
C GLY A 295 -15.19 8.37 5.09
N HIS A 296 -16.28 9.03 5.50
CA HIS A 296 -17.65 8.68 5.05
C HIS A 296 -17.88 8.93 3.56
N HIS A 297 -17.37 10.06 3.04
CA HIS A 297 -17.50 10.46 1.64
C HIS A 297 -16.20 10.31 0.83
N GLY A 298 -15.18 9.64 1.37
CA GLY A 298 -13.87 9.57 0.72
C GLY A 298 -12.97 10.79 0.94
N ALA A 299 -13.42 11.79 1.70
CA ALA A 299 -12.74 13.08 1.92
C ALA A 299 -11.86 13.14 3.18
N ALA A 300 -11.54 11.99 3.81
CA ALA A 300 -10.62 12.02 4.95
C ALA A 300 -9.20 12.42 4.52
N GLY A 301 -8.60 13.36 5.24
CA GLY A 301 -7.27 13.90 4.94
C GLY A 301 -7.27 15.09 3.97
N GLU A 302 -8.45 15.56 3.55
CA GLU A 302 -8.56 16.81 2.79
C GLU A 302 -8.14 18.02 3.63
N MET A 303 -7.45 18.96 2.98
CA MET A 303 -6.95 20.19 3.61
C MET A 303 -7.87 21.35 3.23
N VAL A 304 -8.35 22.11 4.22
CA VAL A 304 -9.25 23.24 3.96
C VAL A 304 -8.52 24.58 4.13
N ALA A 305 -9.09 25.63 3.54
CA ALA A 305 -8.55 26.98 3.66
C ALA A 305 -8.54 27.43 5.13
N GLY A 306 -7.41 27.98 5.59
CA GLY A 306 -7.22 28.43 6.97
C GLY A 306 -6.41 27.48 7.86
N ASP A 307 -6.12 26.26 7.40
CA ASP A 307 -5.44 25.22 8.19
C ASP A 307 -3.91 25.42 8.32
N GLY A 308 -3.37 26.48 7.71
CA GLY A 308 -1.94 26.81 7.68
C GLY A 308 -1.20 26.26 6.45
N TRP A 309 -1.72 25.22 5.80
CA TRP A 309 -1.10 24.56 4.64
C TRP A 309 -0.84 25.48 3.45
N GLY A 310 -1.74 26.44 3.20
CA GLY A 310 -1.65 27.35 2.05
C GLY A 310 -0.37 28.19 2.03
N ASN A 311 0.19 28.49 3.21
CA ASN A 311 1.33 29.39 3.36
C ASN A 311 2.68 28.66 3.41
N CYS A 312 2.71 27.32 3.45
CA CYS A 312 3.96 26.57 3.55
C CYS A 312 4.91 26.95 2.41
N TYR A 313 4.40 27.05 1.17
CA TYR A 313 5.23 27.33 -0.01
C TYR A 313 5.70 28.78 -0.14
N GLN A 314 5.18 29.73 0.65
CA GLN A 314 5.43 31.16 0.42
C GLN A 314 6.92 31.49 0.36
N ARG A 315 7.70 30.97 1.32
CA ARG A 315 9.14 31.21 1.38
C ARG A 315 9.90 30.60 0.19
N LEU A 316 9.46 29.45 -0.31
CA LEU A 316 10.05 28.84 -1.51
C LEU A 316 9.81 29.75 -2.72
N LEU A 317 8.59 30.26 -2.87
CA LEU A 317 8.21 31.16 -3.96
C LEU A 317 8.97 32.49 -3.89
N ASP A 318 9.08 33.08 -2.69
CA ASP A 318 9.82 34.33 -2.46
C ASP A 318 11.31 34.17 -2.78
N TRP A 319 11.92 33.04 -2.34
CA TRP A 319 13.31 32.73 -2.67
C TRP A 319 13.50 32.60 -4.18
N PHE A 320 12.63 31.85 -4.86
CA PHE A 320 12.72 31.66 -6.31
C PHE A 320 12.63 32.99 -7.07
N ALA A 321 11.67 33.84 -6.73
CA ALA A 321 11.48 35.15 -7.36
C ALA A 321 12.72 36.07 -7.18
N GLY A 322 13.47 35.90 -6.09
CA GLY A 322 14.70 36.66 -5.83
C GLY A 322 15.95 36.13 -6.52
N HIS A 323 15.96 34.89 -7.03
CA HIS A 323 17.17 34.20 -7.53
C HIS A 323 17.09 33.74 -8.99
N GLU A 324 15.91 33.38 -9.50
CA GLU A 324 15.74 32.69 -10.79
C GLU A 324 15.12 33.57 -11.91
N GLY A 325 15.11 34.89 -11.75
CA GLY A 325 14.80 35.83 -12.83
C GLY A 325 13.32 35.88 -13.27
N ALA A 326 13.08 35.92 -14.59
CA ALA A 326 11.80 36.34 -15.21
C ALA A 326 10.70 35.27 -15.29
N ASP A 327 11.00 34.02 -14.92
CA ASP A 327 10.00 32.95 -14.93
C ASP A 327 8.98 33.14 -13.81
N ARG A 328 7.70 32.90 -14.12
CA ARG A 328 6.65 32.95 -13.09
C ARG A 328 6.88 31.83 -12.06
N PRO A 329 6.96 32.15 -10.75
CA PRO A 329 7.15 31.13 -9.72
C PRO A 329 5.94 30.21 -9.64
N THR A 330 6.19 28.90 -9.64
CA THR A 330 5.26 27.83 -9.34
C THR A 330 5.77 27.06 -8.12
N ARG A 331 4.90 26.32 -7.42
CA ARG A 331 5.36 25.53 -6.25
C ARG A 331 6.41 24.50 -6.66
N GLU A 332 6.25 23.90 -7.84
CA GLU A 332 7.17 22.90 -8.36
C GLU A 332 8.54 23.49 -8.72
N ASN A 333 8.60 24.57 -9.53
CA ASN A 333 9.90 25.12 -9.94
C ASN A 333 10.66 25.75 -8.76
N ALA A 334 9.94 26.39 -7.84
CA ALA A 334 10.50 26.97 -6.62
C ALA A 334 11.06 25.91 -5.70
N ALA A 335 10.29 24.86 -5.41
CA ALA A 335 10.77 23.76 -4.57
C ALA A 335 11.99 23.07 -5.20
N ARG A 336 11.96 22.82 -6.52
CA ARG A 336 13.09 22.20 -7.23
C ARG A 336 14.35 23.06 -7.12
N ALA A 337 14.26 24.36 -7.42
CA ALA A 337 15.40 25.27 -7.37
C ALA A 337 16.00 25.38 -5.96
N VAL A 338 15.15 25.55 -4.94
CA VAL A 338 15.59 25.62 -3.53
C VAL A 338 16.27 24.32 -3.11
N VAL A 339 15.69 23.15 -3.44
CA VAL A 339 16.29 21.85 -3.08
C VAL A 339 17.64 21.67 -3.77
N THR A 340 17.75 22.01 -5.05
CA THR A 340 19.02 21.94 -5.80
C THR A 340 20.07 22.87 -5.20
N ALA A 341 19.74 24.13 -4.91
CA ALA A 341 20.66 25.08 -4.32
C ALA A 341 21.09 24.68 -2.89
N ALA A 342 20.14 24.19 -2.08
CA ALA A 342 20.43 23.72 -0.72
C ALA A 342 21.37 22.50 -0.72
N ALA A 343 21.18 21.58 -1.67
CA ALA A 343 22.07 20.44 -1.88
C ALA A 343 23.46 20.87 -2.34
N ALA A 344 23.57 21.93 -3.15
CA ALA A 344 24.84 22.54 -3.56
C ALA A 344 25.55 23.33 -2.43
N GLY A 345 24.93 23.47 -1.26
CA GLY A 345 25.53 24.13 -0.09
C GLY A 345 25.12 25.58 0.11
N ASP A 346 24.17 26.10 -0.68
CA ASP A 346 23.69 27.48 -0.50
C ASP A 346 22.97 27.65 0.85
N GLY A 347 23.46 28.61 1.64
CA GLY A 347 22.95 28.87 2.99
C GLY A 347 21.53 29.43 3.01
N GLY A 348 21.19 30.30 2.05
CA GLY A 348 19.86 30.89 1.94
C GLY A 348 18.80 29.86 1.55
N ALA A 349 19.12 28.98 0.61
CA ALA A 349 18.27 27.87 0.18
C ALA A 349 18.08 26.86 1.31
N ARG A 350 19.13 26.51 2.06
CA ARG A 350 19.03 25.64 3.26
C ARG A 350 18.11 26.24 4.32
N TYR A 351 18.26 27.54 4.60
CA TYR A 351 17.37 28.25 5.53
C TYR A 351 15.92 28.22 5.04
N THR A 352 15.69 28.47 3.75
CA THR A 352 14.36 28.47 3.14
C THR A 352 13.71 27.09 3.21
N LEU A 353 14.47 26.03 2.91
CA LEU A 353 14.00 24.65 2.98
C LEU A 353 13.69 24.21 4.42
N ARG A 354 14.51 24.62 5.40
CA ARG A 354 14.23 24.40 6.83
C ARG A 354 12.92 25.08 7.24
N ALA A 355 12.73 26.35 6.88
CA ALA A 355 11.50 27.07 7.21
C ALA A 355 10.26 26.45 6.55
N PHE A 356 10.40 25.89 5.34
CA PHE A 356 9.35 25.11 4.70
C PHE A 356 9.02 23.83 5.49
N ALA A 357 10.03 23.07 5.90
CA ALA A 357 9.87 21.87 6.73
C ALA A 357 9.18 22.17 8.07
N GLU A 358 9.57 23.25 8.74
CA GLU A 358 8.97 23.71 9.99
C GLU A 358 7.50 24.09 9.82
N ALA A 359 7.16 24.81 8.74
CA ALA A 359 5.77 25.19 8.44
C ALA A 359 4.88 23.96 8.14
N LEU A 360 5.43 22.93 7.49
CA LEU A 360 4.73 21.67 7.29
C LEU A 360 4.47 20.96 8.63
N ALA A 361 5.47 20.92 9.51
CA ALA A 361 5.35 20.30 10.82
C ALA A 361 4.33 21.04 11.71
N ASP A 362 4.35 22.37 11.71
CA ASP A 362 3.35 23.21 12.39
C ASP A 362 1.92 22.89 11.93
N SER A 363 1.74 22.70 10.62
CA SER A 363 0.43 22.40 10.03
C SER A 363 -0.02 20.97 10.35
N LEU A 364 0.91 20.00 10.35
CA LEU A 364 0.61 18.60 10.66
C LEU A 364 0.39 18.36 12.16
N ALA A 365 0.97 19.16 13.06
CA ALA A 365 0.90 18.94 14.51
C ALA A 365 -0.54 18.79 15.03
N ARG A 366 -1.51 19.51 14.44
CA ARG A 366 -2.94 19.39 14.78
C ARG A 366 -3.51 18.01 14.45
N HIS A 367 -3.09 17.44 13.31
CA HIS A 367 -3.48 16.10 12.90
C HIS A 367 -2.86 15.06 13.81
N VAL A 368 -1.57 15.23 14.17
CA VAL A 368 -0.88 14.36 15.12
C VAL A 368 -1.58 14.36 16.48
N ALA A 369 -1.99 15.52 16.99
CA ALA A 369 -2.71 15.62 18.27
C ALA A 369 -4.06 14.90 18.27
N VAL A 370 -4.76 14.83 17.13
CA VAL A 370 -6.07 14.16 17.01
C VAL A 370 -5.92 12.67 16.74
N LEU A 371 -4.94 12.28 15.92
CA LEU A 371 -4.81 10.92 15.39
C LEU A 371 -3.86 10.04 16.22
N ASP A 372 -2.92 10.65 16.93
CA ASP A 372 -1.85 9.97 17.67
C ASP A 372 -1.17 8.84 16.86
N PRO A 373 -0.61 9.14 15.67
CA PRO A 373 -0.06 8.11 14.80
C PRO A 373 1.29 7.58 15.32
N GLN A 374 1.62 6.34 14.96
CA GLN A 374 2.92 5.74 15.25
C GLN A 374 4.02 6.35 14.37
N SER A 375 3.68 6.70 13.12
CA SER A 375 4.62 7.26 12.15
C SER A 375 3.97 8.27 11.20
N VAL A 376 4.82 9.14 10.66
CA VAL A 376 4.52 10.04 9.55
C VAL A 376 5.44 9.70 8.39
N VAL A 377 4.87 9.45 7.21
CA VAL A 377 5.62 9.22 5.98
C VAL A 377 5.59 10.47 5.11
N LEU A 378 6.76 11.02 4.80
CA LEU A 378 6.92 12.14 3.87
C LEU A 378 7.06 11.61 2.44
N GLY A 379 6.07 11.90 1.60
CA GLY A 379 6.03 11.51 0.20
C GLY A 379 6.01 12.70 -0.76
N GLY A 380 5.86 12.42 -2.06
CA GLY A 380 5.79 13.44 -3.11
C GLY A 380 7.15 13.92 -3.64
N GLY A 381 7.13 14.75 -4.68
CA GLY A 381 8.34 15.13 -5.42
C GLY A 381 9.39 15.89 -4.60
N ILE A 382 8.98 16.58 -3.52
CA ILE A 382 9.85 17.39 -2.66
C ILE A 382 10.48 16.54 -1.56
N SER A 383 9.89 15.40 -1.19
CA SER A 383 10.48 14.50 -0.17
C SER A 383 11.85 13.93 -0.59
N ARG A 384 12.19 14.01 -1.88
CA ARG A 384 13.54 13.73 -2.43
C ARG A 384 14.65 14.62 -1.86
N ALA A 385 14.31 15.73 -1.21
CA ALA A 385 15.28 16.51 -0.42
C ALA A 385 15.88 15.69 0.75
N GLY A 386 15.27 14.55 1.09
CA GLY A 386 15.80 13.61 2.08
C GLY A 386 15.95 14.26 3.45
N ALA A 387 17.10 14.04 4.09
CA ALA A 387 17.43 14.57 5.41
C ALA A 387 17.28 16.10 5.52
N LEU A 388 17.53 16.84 4.43
CA LEU A 388 17.39 18.31 4.42
C LEU A 388 15.95 18.78 4.67
N LEU A 389 14.95 17.94 4.38
CA LEU A 389 13.54 18.20 4.69
C LEU A 389 13.08 17.41 5.92
N SER A 390 13.43 16.12 6.01
CA SER A 390 12.87 15.23 7.03
C SER A 390 13.38 15.52 8.43
N GLU A 391 14.66 15.92 8.60
CA GLU A 391 15.22 16.18 9.92
C GLU A 391 14.64 17.46 10.55
N PRO A 392 14.61 18.63 9.88
CA PRO A 392 13.98 19.82 10.47
C PRO A 392 12.48 19.64 10.71
N PHE A 393 11.80 18.89 9.83
CA PHE A 393 10.39 18.53 10.02
C PHE A 393 10.20 17.71 11.30
N ALA A 394 11.01 16.65 11.49
CA ALA A 394 10.93 15.79 12.67
C ALA A 394 11.31 16.53 13.96
N GLU A 395 12.35 17.36 13.93
CA GLU A 395 12.77 18.23 15.02
C GLU A 395 11.62 19.15 15.46
N ARG A 396 11.00 19.84 14.49
CA ARG A 396 9.88 20.74 14.76
C ARG A 396 8.66 20.00 15.29
N LEU A 397 8.30 18.87 14.69
CA LEU A 397 7.15 18.09 15.12
C LEU A 397 7.35 17.53 16.54
N GLY A 398 8.58 17.10 16.88
CA GLY A 398 8.94 16.66 18.22
C GLY A 398 8.86 17.75 19.28
N ALA A 399 9.11 19.01 18.91
CA ALA A 399 8.91 20.15 19.81
C ALA A 399 7.43 20.48 20.06
N LEU A 400 6.52 20.05 19.18
CA LEU A 400 5.08 20.35 19.24
C LEU A 400 4.24 19.23 19.82
N SER A 401 4.73 17.99 19.81
CA SER A 401 4.00 16.80 20.27
C SER A 401 4.67 16.18 21.50
N PRO A 402 3.93 15.93 22.60
CA PRO A 402 4.46 15.17 23.75
C PRO A 402 4.93 13.76 23.37
N TYR A 403 4.25 13.15 22.40
CA TYR A 403 4.61 11.86 21.82
C TYR A 403 4.82 12.06 20.32
N ALA A 404 6.09 12.24 19.93
CA ALA A 404 6.44 12.51 18.55
C ALA A 404 6.36 11.22 17.72
N PRO A 405 5.60 11.20 16.60
CA PRO A 405 5.61 10.06 15.70
C PRO A 405 6.98 9.90 15.03
N THR A 406 7.33 8.67 14.67
CA THR A 406 8.55 8.44 13.87
C THR A 406 8.35 9.02 12.47
N VAL A 407 9.26 9.88 12.02
CA VAL A 407 9.21 10.45 10.67
C VAL A 407 10.06 9.60 9.72
N GLN A 408 9.46 9.18 8.61
CA GLN A 408 10.09 8.37 7.57
C GLN A 408 9.92 9.06 6.21
N THR A 409 10.84 8.83 5.28
CA THR A 409 10.71 9.29 3.89
C THR A 409 10.26 8.13 3.01
N SER A 410 9.27 8.38 2.16
CA SER A 410 8.77 7.41 1.16
C SER A 410 9.91 6.89 0.28
N VAL A 411 9.93 5.58 0.05
CA VAL A 411 10.89 4.93 -0.87
C VAL A 411 10.27 4.56 -2.21
N LEU A 412 8.94 4.61 -2.32
CA LEU A 412 8.21 4.27 -3.54
C LEU A 412 8.15 5.44 -4.53
N GLY A 413 8.39 6.66 -4.07
CA GLY A 413 8.53 7.85 -4.91
C GLY A 413 7.36 8.05 -5.87
N GLU A 414 7.67 8.27 -7.15
CA GLU A 414 6.69 8.50 -8.21
C GLU A 414 5.84 7.26 -8.56
N GLU A 415 6.19 6.07 -8.07
CA GLU A 415 5.45 4.83 -8.35
C GLU A 415 4.38 4.53 -7.29
N SER A 416 4.43 5.21 -6.14
CA SER A 416 3.54 4.97 -4.99
C SER A 416 2.06 4.88 -5.34
N THR A 417 1.54 5.81 -6.14
CA THR A 417 0.13 5.79 -6.58
C THR A 417 -0.21 4.56 -7.42
N ALA A 418 0.61 4.21 -8.42
CA ALA A 418 0.34 3.09 -9.31
C ALA A 418 0.48 1.73 -8.57
N ILE A 419 1.47 1.61 -7.69
CA ILE A 419 1.62 0.43 -6.81
C ILE A 419 0.40 0.33 -5.88
N GLY A 420 -0.03 1.44 -5.29
CA GLY A 420 -1.22 1.51 -4.45
C GLY A 420 -2.49 1.13 -5.19
N ALA A 421 -2.63 1.58 -6.44
CA ALA A 421 -3.73 1.20 -7.31
C ALA A 421 -3.74 -0.31 -7.58
N ALA A 422 -2.58 -0.91 -7.86
CA ALA A 422 -2.48 -2.38 -8.01
C ALA A 422 -2.84 -3.11 -6.70
N ARG A 423 -2.47 -2.56 -5.53
CA ARG A 423 -2.89 -3.10 -4.23
C ARG A 423 -4.40 -3.01 -4.02
N LEU A 424 -5.02 -1.91 -4.39
CA LEU A 424 -6.48 -1.76 -4.35
C LEU A 424 -7.18 -2.80 -5.24
N ALA A 425 -6.63 -3.07 -6.43
CA ALA A 425 -7.15 -4.12 -7.32
C ALA A 425 -7.05 -5.52 -6.69
N LEU A 426 -5.93 -5.84 -6.02
CA LEU A 426 -5.77 -7.09 -5.28
C LEU A 426 -6.76 -7.22 -4.12
N GLU A 427 -6.97 -6.15 -3.34
CA GLU A 427 -7.96 -6.12 -2.26
C GLU A 427 -9.38 -6.34 -2.78
N HIS A 428 -9.71 -5.76 -3.94
CA HIS A 428 -11.00 -5.95 -4.59
C HIS A 428 -11.23 -7.43 -4.94
N ILE A 429 -10.24 -8.08 -5.55
CA ILE A 429 -10.31 -9.51 -5.91
C ILE A 429 -10.47 -10.38 -4.66
N ASP A 430 -9.68 -10.10 -3.60
CA ASP A 430 -9.76 -10.86 -2.36
C ASP A 430 -11.12 -10.69 -1.67
N HIS A 431 -11.70 -9.48 -1.74
CA HIS A 431 -13.04 -9.22 -1.21
C HIS A 431 -14.14 -9.89 -2.03
N ALA A 432 -14.04 -9.84 -3.36
CA ALA A 432 -14.95 -10.53 -4.26
C ALA A 432 -14.91 -12.05 -4.03
N ALA A 433 -13.73 -12.65 -3.88
CA ALA A 433 -13.56 -14.08 -3.61
C ALA A 433 -14.15 -14.51 -2.25
N ARG A 434 -14.18 -13.61 -1.25
CA ARG A 434 -14.87 -13.86 0.02
C ARG A 434 -16.40 -13.86 -0.12
N LYS A 435 -16.95 -13.05 -1.04
CA LYS A 435 -18.39 -12.93 -1.29
C LYS A 435 -18.93 -13.97 -2.26
N SER A 436 -18.18 -14.31 -3.32
CA SER A 436 -18.57 -15.24 -4.39
C SER A 436 -17.38 -16.14 -4.81
N PRO A 437 -17.50 -17.48 -4.76
CA PRO A 437 -16.37 -18.40 -4.94
C PRO A 437 -16.00 -18.73 -6.40
N THR A 438 -16.76 -18.31 -7.40
CA THR A 438 -16.46 -18.56 -8.82
C THR A 438 -15.78 -17.34 -9.45
N LEU A 439 -14.45 -17.40 -9.59
CA LEU A 439 -13.70 -16.60 -10.57
C LEU A 439 -13.87 -17.21 -11.98
N GLN A 440 -15.12 -17.48 -12.35
CA GLN A 440 -15.54 -17.88 -13.69
C GLN A 440 -16.59 -16.86 -14.10
N ASP A 441 -16.13 -15.71 -14.56
CA ASP A 441 -16.30 -15.23 -15.94
C ASP A 441 -15.64 -13.85 -16.09
#